data_AF-A0A351IMA5-F1
#
_entry.id   AF-A0A351IMA5-F1
#
_cell.length_a   1.000
_cell.length_b   1.000
_cell.length_c   1.000
_cell.angle_alpha   90.00
_cell.angle_beta   90.00
_cell.angle_gamma   90.00
#
_symmetry.space_group_name_H-M   'P 1'
#
loop_
_entity.id
_entity.type
_entity.pdbx_description
1 polymer ?
#
loop_
_entity_poly.entity_id
_entity_poly.type
_entity_poly.pdbx_seq_one_letter_code
_entity_poly.pdbx_strand_id
1 'polypeptide(L)'
;MSIINVTFSTASQGKGAYEYKVVFQRESAIEETLFKIFQHSVPQKGEILDVYSLNGTLKNGGANGGGSTRVLKHILHKGDLEDVQKAISIFPLYNVETQRVFVLDLQDTHTKYRPCLQCPSLLETNELIVADFLRTKPTEKERTSDTAYQQIRTLLQAGNVQFMIGEGSIKRNLLEHGGFTPDQMDFLLNEKGGSSFCQTAEFVMNAFKFGQAVKCGDGFELHGDAYIKAIGPAHFIPGDVSTVLYPSFYKEVYNETDSRYVKAITNVFHSAAHTHSNGIFALTLTGK
;
A
#
# COMPACT_ATOMS: atom_id res chain seq x y z
N MET A 1 13.30 25.49 9.28
CA MET A 1 14.49 25.10 8.46
C MET A 1 14.07 23.97 7.53
N SER A 2 14.52 23.91 6.27
CA SER A 2 14.04 22.89 5.33
C SER A 2 14.60 21.50 5.61
N ILE A 3 13.78 20.47 5.41
CA ILE A 3 14.26 19.08 5.30
C ILE A 3 15.00 18.96 3.97
N ILE A 4 16.27 18.56 4.04
CA ILE A 4 17.16 18.42 2.88
C ILE A 4 17.18 16.99 2.36
N ASN A 5 16.90 16.03 3.24
CA ASN A 5 17.07 14.62 2.92
C ASN A 5 16.28 13.73 3.89
N VAL A 6 15.80 12.58 3.41
CA VAL A 6 15.17 11.54 4.23
C VAL A 6 15.93 10.23 4.02
N THR A 7 16.16 9.51 5.12
CA THR A 7 16.77 8.17 5.10
C THR A 7 15.98 7.23 5.99
N PHE A 8 16.21 5.93 5.79
CA PHE A 8 15.54 4.88 6.52
C PHE A 8 16.58 4.01 7.20
N SER A 9 16.24 3.49 8.37
CA SER A 9 17.03 2.45 9.01
C SER A 9 16.13 1.46 9.72
N THR A 10 16.62 0.23 9.84
CA THR A 10 15.98 -0.80 10.64
C THR A 10 17.00 -1.40 11.58
N ALA A 11 16.53 -1.81 12.76
CA ALA A 11 17.33 -2.49 13.76
C ALA A 11 16.54 -3.65 14.34
N SER A 12 17.09 -4.87 14.25
CA SER A 12 16.47 -6.04 14.89
C SER A 12 16.45 -5.87 16.41
N GLN A 13 15.32 -6.19 17.02
CA GLN A 13 15.12 -6.22 18.48
C GLN A 13 15.00 -7.68 18.99
N GLY A 14 15.26 -8.66 18.13
CA GLY A 14 15.04 -10.08 18.39
C GLY A 14 14.14 -10.75 17.33
N LYS A 15 13.72 -11.99 17.59
CA LYS A 15 12.89 -12.76 16.65
C LYS A 15 11.52 -12.09 16.45
N GLY A 16 11.19 -11.76 15.21
CA GLY A 16 9.89 -11.18 14.84
C GLY A 16 9.64 -9.76 15.34
N ALA A 17 10.67 -9.05 15.80
CA ALA A 17 10.56 -7.67 16.25
C ALA A 17 11.73 -6.82 15.78
N TYR A 18 11.43 -5.61 15.30
CA TYR A 18 12.44 -4.67 14.84
C TYR A 18 11.93 -3.23 14.91
N GLU A 19 12.86 -2.30 14.96
CA GLU A 19 12.58 -0.88 14.83
C GLU A 19 12.72 -0.47 13.37
N TYR A 20 11.82 0.39 12.90
CA TYR A 20 11.91 1.09 11.64
C TYR A 20 11.92 2.58 11.90
N LYS A 21 12.94 3.27 11.41
CA LYS A 21 13.15 4.70 11.64
C LYS A 21 13.12 5.45 10.33
N VAL A 22 12.33 6.52 10.30
CA VAL A 22 12.37 7.55 9.26
C VAL A 22 13.18 8.71 9.80
N VAL A 23 14.31 9.00 9.16
CA VAL A 23 15.28 10.01 9.61
C VAL A 23 15.21 11.21 8.69
N PHE A 24 14.81 12.36 9.25
CA PHE A 24 14.72 13.63 8.57
C PHE A 24 15.97 14.45 8.85
N GLN A 25 16.78 14.65 7.81
CA GLN A 25 17.98 15.47 7.89
C GLN A 25 17.66 16.92 7.51
N ARG A 26 18.13 17.85 8.32
CA ARG A 26 18.15 19.29 8.07
C ARG A 26 19.61 19.76 8.05
N GLU A 27 19.85 21.01 7.67
CA GLU A 27 21.21 21.57 7.61
C GLU A 27 21.95 21.53 8.97
N SER A 28 21.23 21.61 10.08
CA SER A 28 21.79 21.73 11.43
C SER A 28 21.23 20.72 12.44
N ALA A 29 20.36 19.80 12.02
CA ALA A 29 19.70 18.86 12.91
C ALA A 29 19.34 17.54 12.20
N ILE A 30 19.24 16.48 13.01
CA ILE A 30 18.68 15.18 12.62
C ILE A 30 17.47 14.94 13.52
N GLU A 31 16.32 14.69 12.91
CA GLU A 31 15.08 14.31 13.59
C GLU A 31 14.69 12.90 13.18
N GLU A 32 14.13 12.12 14.10
CA GLU A 32 13.75 10.73 13.85
C GLU A 32 12.27 10.51 14.22
N THR A 33 11.58 9.75 13.38
CA THR A 33 10.28 9.15 13.69
C THR A 33 10.45 7.64 13.75
N LEU A 34 10.09 7.05 14.89
CA LEU A 34 10.31 5.63 15.19
C LEU A 34 9.00 4.84 15.16
N PHE A 35 9.03 3.72 14.45
CA PHE A 35 7.98 2.71 14.44
C PHE A 35 8.54 1.41 15.02
N LYS A 36 7.81 0.79 15.95
CA LYS A 36 8.17 -0.52 16.50
C LYS A 36 7.32 -1.59 15.82
N ILE A 37 7.98 -2.53 15.16
CA ILE A 37 7.33 -3.64 14.49
C ILE A 37 7.44 -4.88 15.37
N PHE A 38 6.33 -5.59 15.53
CA PHE A 38 6.27 -6.79 16.37
C PHE A 38 5.33 -7.82 15.76
N GLN A 39 5.66 -9.10 15.95
CA GLN A 39 4.83 -10.20 15.48
C GLN A 39 3.47 -10.17 16.19
N HIS A 40 2.39 -10.14 15.41
CA HIS A 40 1.02 -10.16 15.90
C HIS A 40 0.33 -11.51 15.60
N SER A 41 0.57 -12.07 14.41
CA SER A 41 0.09 -13.36 13.95
C SER A 41 1.22 -14.13 13.26
N VAL A 42 1.26 -15.46 13.40
CA VAL A 42 2.36 -16.25 12.85
C VAL A 42 2.21 -16.37 11.33
N PRO A 43 3.22 -15.98 10.53
CA PRO A 43 3.18 -16.16 9.08
C PRO A 43 3.18 -17.65 8.74
N GLN A 44 2.38 -18.02 7.74
CA GLN A 44 2.34 -19.36 7.19
C GLN A 44 3.19 -19.42 5.92
N LYS A 45 3.63 -20.63 5.58
CA LYS A 45 4.32 -20.87 4.31
C LYS A 45 3.38 -20.50 3.17
N GLY A 46 3.74 -19.50 2.37
CA GLY A 46 2.88 -18.99 1.32
C GLY A 46 3.34 -17.64 0.79
N GLU A 47 3.04 -17.41 -0.48
CA GLU A 47 3.35 -16.15 -1.15
C GLU A 47 2.12 -15.24 -1.18
N ILE A 48 2.36 -13.95 -0.94
CA ILE A 48 1.43 -12.87 -1.19
C ILE A 48 1.94 -12.09 -2.40
N LEU A 49 1.07 -11.84 -3.37
CA LEU A 49 1.38 -11.10 -4.59
C LEU A 49 0.52 -9.85 -4.67
N ASP A 50 1.15 -8.69 -4.63
CA ASP A 50 0.46 -7.43 -4.84
C ASP A 50 0.29 -7.17 -6.33
N VAL A 51 -0.95 -6.85 -6.69
CA VAL A 51 -1.30 -6.14 -7.90
C VAL A 51 -1.06 -4.67 -7.62
N TYR A 52 -0.28 -4.04 -8.50
CA TYR A 52 -0.04 -2.60 -8.64
C TYR A 52 -0.92 -1.66 -7.78
N SER A 53 -0.29 -0.72 -7.07
CA SER A 53 -1.01 0.33 -6.33
C SER A 53 -1.71 1.30 -7.29
N LEU A 54 -3.04 1.30 -7.26
CA LEU A 54 -3.86 2.23 -8.02
C LEU A 54 -4.04 3.51 -7.21
N ASN A 55 -3.64 4.64 -7.79
CA ASN A 55 -3.75 5.96 -7.17
C ASN A 55 -5.13 6.57 -7.46
N GLY A 56 -6.00 6.62 -6.46
CA GLY A 56 -7.31 7.26 -6.54
C GLY A 56 -7.30 8.67 -5.98
N THR A 57 -8.14 9.57 -6.51
CA THR A 57 -8.31 10.92 -5.95
C THR A 57 -9.77 11.29 -5.77
N LEU A 58 -10.17 11.62 -4.54
CA LEU A 58 -11.52 12.07 -4.20
C LEU A 58 -11.66 13.58 -4.45
N LYS A 59 -12.56 13.97 -5.37
CA LYS A 59 -12.93 15.38 -5.57
C LYS A 59 -14.12 15.75 -4.68
N ASN A 60 -13.93 16.75 -3.82
CA ASN A 60 -14.96 17.34 -2.94
C ASN A 60 -15.70 16.34 -2.05
N GLY A 61 -15.11 15.97 -0.90
CA GLY A 61 -15.83 15.37 0.22
C GLY A 61 -16.67 14.16 -0.21
N GLY A 62 -16.00 13.04 -0.45
CA GLY A 62 -16.61 11.79 -0.90
C GLY A 62 -17.98 11.52 -0.25
N ALA A 63 -18.92 11.05 -1.07
CA ALA A 63 -20.25 10.61 -0.64
C ALA A 63 -21.13 11.60 0.16
N ASN A 64 -20.94 12.91 0.09
CA ASN A 64 -22.02 13.84 0.44
C ASN A 64 -23.08 13.88 -0.68
N GLY A 65 -23.84 12.79 -0.82
CA GLY A 65 -25.06 12.70 -1.65
C GLY A 65 -24.91 12.09 -3.06
N GLY A 66 -23.71 11.68 -3.48
CA GLY A 66 -23.49 10.97 -4.75
C GLY A 66 -23.41 9.46 -4.54
N GLY A 67 -24.27 8.66 -5.18
CA GLY A 67 -24.27 7.20 -5.05
C GLY A 67 -22.92 6.55 -5.40
N SER A 68 -22.72 5.30 -4.93
CA SER A 68 -21.48 4.52 -5.06
C SER A 68 -20.87 4.52 -6.47
N THR A 69 -21.69 4.51 -7.53
CA THR A 69 -21.23 4.61 -8.92
C THR A 69 -20.41 5.86 -9.22
N ARG A 70 -20.73 7.01 -8.59
CA ARG A 70 -19.97 8.24 -8.77
C ARG A 70 -18.57 8.09 -8.17
N VAL A 71 -18.47 7.54 -6.96
CA VAL A 71 -17.19 7.25 -6.29
C VAL A 71 -16.31 6.37 -7.18
N LEU A 72 -16.85 5.24 -7.64
CA LEU A 72 -16.11 4.27 -8.47
C LEU A 72 -15.55 4.90 -9.76
N LYS A 73 -16.31 5.78 -10.42
CA LYS A 73 -15.85 6.47 -11.64
C LYS A 73 -14.67 7.44 -11.40
N HIS A 74 -14.53 7.98 -10.19
CA HIS A 74 -13.45 8.91 -9.86
C HIS A 74 -12.20 8.17 -9.37
N ILE A 75 -12.38 6.99 -8.78
CA ILE A 75 -11.28 6.19 -8.24
C ILE A 75 -10.71 5.26 -9.30
N LEU A 76 -11.56 4.53 -10.03
CA LEU A 76 -11.14 3.48 -10.97
C LEU A 76 -11.34 3.98 -12.41
N HIS A 77 -10.27 4.49 -13.02
CA HIS A 77 -10.35 5.19 -14.31
C HIS A 77 -9.69 4.42 -15.45
N LYS A 78 -9.97 4.84 -16.69
CA LYS A 78 -9.50 4.14 -17.90
C LYS A 78 -7.98 4.04 -17.97
N GLY A 79 -7.25 4.99 -17.38
CA GLY A 79 -5.79 5.00 -17.35
C GLY A 79 -5.17 3.80 -16.63
N ASP A 80 -5.89 3.19 -15.68
CA ASP A 80 -5.35 2.09 -14.86
C ASP A 80 -5.48 0.72 -15.54
N LEU A 81 -6.32 0.63 -16.57
CA LEU A 81 -6.67 -0.66 -17.21
C LEU A 81 -5.45 -1.37 -17.77
N GLU A 82 -4.55 -0.63 -18.42
CA GLU A 82 -3.36 -1.21 -19.04
C GLU A 82 -2.41 -1.77 -17.98
N ASP A 83 -2.19 -1.04 -16.88
CA ASP A 83 -1.31 -1.46 -15.80
C ASP A 83 -1.88 -2.68 -15.05
N VAL A 84 -3.19 -2.66 -14.75
CA VAL A 84 -3.90 -3.79 -14.15
C VAL A 84 -3.82 -5.02 -15.07
N GLN A 85 -4.06 -4.84 -16.37
CA GLN A 85 -3.98 -5.93 -17.36
C GLN A 85 -2.57 -6.52 -17.46
N LYS A 86 -1.53 -5.68 -17.47
CA LYS A 86 -0.12 -6.12 -17.49
C LYS A 86 0.25 -6.87 -16.22
N ALA A 87 -0.14 -6.38 -15.05
CA ALA A 87 0.12 -7.06 -13.78
C ALA A 87 -0.56 -8.44 -13.73
N ILE A 88 -1.83 -8.53 -14.13
CA ILE A 88 -2.56 -9.82 -14.16
C ILE A 88 -1.96 -10.80 -15.16
N SER A 89 -1.43 -10.32 -16.29
CA SER A 89 -0.88 -11.20 -17.34
C SER A 89 0.29 -12.07 -16.89
N ILE A 90 0.98 -11.71 -15.80
CA ILE A 90 2.10 -12.48 -15.25
C ILE A 90 1.71 -13.36 -14.05
N PHE A 91 0.47 -13.30 -13.58
CA PHE A 91 0.01 -14.16 -12.48
C PHE A 91 0.18 -15.68 -12.73
N PRO A 92 0.06 -16.19 -13.98
CA PRO A 92 0.35 -17.60 -14.24
C PRO A 92 1.81 -18.03 -13.96
N LEU A 93 2.73 -17.08 -13.77
CA LEU A 93 4.13 -17.36 -13.42
C LEU A 93 4.33 -17.62 -11.91
N TYR A 94 3.31 -17.33 -11.09
CA TYR A 94 3.31 -17.53 -9.64
C TYR A 94 2.47 -18.74 -9.26
N ASN A 95 2.61 -19.22 -8.02
CA ASN A 95 1.86 -20.38 -7.54
C ASN A 95 0.33 -20.11 -7.59
N VAL A 96 -0.45 -21.16 -7.86
CA VAL A 96 -1.91 -21.13 -7.82
C VAL A 96 -2.42 -20.81 -6.40
N GLU A 97 -1.67 -21.20 -5.37
CA GLU A 97 -1.98 -20.93 -3.96
C GLU A 97 -1.59 -19.51 -3.50
N THR A 98 -0.91 -18.72 -4.34
CA THR A 98 -0.49 -17.35 -4.01
C THR A 98 -1.70 -16.46 -3.74
N GLN A 99 -1.73 -15.80 -2.59
CA GLN A 99 -2.77 -14.84 -2.25
C GLN A 99 -2.54 -13.54 -3.01
N ARG A 100 -3.56 -13.08 -3.73
CA ARG A 100 -3.45 -11.92 -4.62
C ARG A 100 -4.16 -10.72 -4.02
N VAL A 101 -3.45 -9.60 -3.95
CA VAL A 101 -3.88 -8.40 -3.21
C VAL A 101 -3.87 -7.19 -4.13
N PHE A 102 -4.97 -6.46 -4.22
CA PHE A 102 -5.03 -5.17 -4.90
C PHE A 102 -4.70 -4.03 -3.93
N VAL A 103 -3.74 -3.17 -4.24
CA VAL A 103 -3.42 -2.01 -3.39
C VAL A 103 -4.13 -0.76 -3.92
N LEU A 104 -4.85 -0.06 -3.05
CA LEU A 104 -5.57 1.17 -3.37
C LEU A 104 -5.02 2.34 -2.55
N ASP A 105 -4.32 3.25 -3.20
CA ASP A 105 -3.85 4.50 -2.60
C ASP A 105 -4.84 5.63 -2.86
N LEU A 106 -5.73 5.88 -1.91
CA LEU A 106 -6.76 6.89 -2.03
C LEU A 106 -6.35 8.17 -1.30
N GLN A 107 -6.35 9.30 -2.01
CA GLN A 107 -6.15 10.62 -1.42
C GLN A 107 -7.33 11.56 -1.65
N ASP A 108 -7.54 12.50 -0.74
CA ASP A 108 -8.49 13.61 -0.91
C ASP A 108 -7.81 14.80 -1.62
N THR A 109 -8.50 15.48 -2.54
CA THR A 109 -7.89 16.59 -3.28
C THR A 109 -7.44 17.76 -2.40
N HIS A 110 -8.08 17.96 -1.25
CA HIS A 110 -7.88 19.14 -0.40
C HIS A 110 -6.93 18.84 0.74
N THR A 111 -7.14 17.70 1.39
CA THR A 111 -6.42 17.30 2.60
C THR A 111 -5.35 16.24 2.33
N LYS A 112 -5.31 15.65 1.13
CA LYS A 112 -4.47 14.50 0.78
C LYS A 112 -4.75 13.33 1.73
N TYR A 113 -3.84 13.09 2.66
CA TYR A 113 -3.96 12.08 3.71
C TYR A 113 -4.11 12.71 5.10
N ARG A 114 -4.16 14.04 5.23
CA ARG A 114 -4.25 14.69 6.54
C ARG A 114 -5.57 14.32 7.23
N PRO A 115 -5.54 14.05 8.54
CA PRO A 115 -6.76 13.89 9.32
C PRO A 115 -7.61 15.15 9.21
N CYS A 116 -8.87 14.99 8.81
CA CYS A 116 -9.84 16.08 8.80
C CYS A 116 -10.80 15.89 9.97
N LEU A 117 -10.69 16.71 11.01
CA LEU A 117 -11.58 16.64 12.19
C LEU A 117 -13.07 16.83 11.84
N GLN A 118 -13.35 17.48 10.71
CA GLN A 118 -14.72 17.72 10.23
C GLN A 118 -15.26 16.58 9.35
N CYS A 119 -14.36 15.78 8.75
CA CYS A 119 -14.70 14.67 7.84
C CYS A 119 -13.75 13.47 8.05
N PRO A 120 -13.70 12.86 9.25
CA PRO A 120 -12.60 11.98 9.65
C PRO A 120 -12.50 10.69 8.83
N SER A 121 -13.57 10.20 8.20
CA SER A 121 -13.59 8.84 7.63
C SER A 121 -13.69 8.77 6.11
N LEU A 122 -13.42 9.84 5.36
CA LEU A 122 -13.66 9.83 3.91
C LEU A 122 -12.82 8.78 3.16
N LEU A 123 -11.53 8.64 3.48
CA LEU A 123 -10.69 7.64 2.81
C LEU A 123 -11.17 6.22 3.11
N GLU A 124 -11.27 5.86 4.39
CA GLU A 124 -11.75 4.55 4.85
C GLU A 124 -13.13 4.21 4.28
N THR A 125 -14.06 5.17 4.28
CA THR A 125 -15.43 4.97 3.76
C THR A 125 -15.43 4.70 2.26
N ASN A 126 -14.61 5.43 1.49
CA ASN A 126 -14.55 5.25 0.04
C ASN A 126 -13.75 3.99 -0.35
N GLU A 127 -12.72 3.62 0.41
CA GLU A 127 -12.05 2.32 0.27
C GLU A 127 -13.03 1.18 0.53
N LEU A 128 -13.86 1.26 1.57
CA LEU A 128 -14.92 0.26 1.82
C LEU A 128 -15.91 0.17 0.65
N ILE A 129 -16.32 1.30 0.06
CA ILE A 129 -17.18 1.30 -1.15
C ILE A 129 -16.51 0.55 -2.31
N VAL A 130 -15.19 0.73 -2.51
CA VAL A 130 -14.44 0.02 -3.56
C VAL A 130 -14.34 -1.47 -3.23
N ALA A 131 -14.00 -1.84 -1.99
CA ALA A 131 -13.93 -3.22 -1.56
C ALA A 131 -15.28 -3.95 -1.76
N ASP A 132 -16.38 -3.32 -1.38
CA ASP A 132 -17.74 -3.86 -1.56
C ASP A 132 -18.11 -4.04 -3.03
N PHE A 133 -17.73 -3.09 -3.88
CA PHE A 133 -17.92 -3.19 -5.32
C PHE A 133 -17.13 -4.35 -5.94
N LEU A 134 -15.87 -4.52 -5.55
CA LEU A 134 -14.99 -5.61 -6.03
C LEU A 134 -15.46 -6.99 -5.53
N ARG A 135 -15.96 -7.05 -4.29
CA ARG A 135 -16.53 -8.26 -3.66
C ARG A 135 -17.81 -8.74 -4.33
N THR A 136 -18.62 -7.81 -4.82
CA THR A 136 -19.92 -8.13 -5.39
C THR A 136 -19.77 -8.75 -6.78
N LYS A 137 -20.41 -9.92 -6.98
CA LYS A 137 -20.44 -10.57 -8.30
C LYS A 137 -21.15 -9.66 -9.32
N PRO A 138 -20.54 -9.38 -10.48
CA PRO A 138 -21.18 -8.57 -11.51
C PRO A 138 -22.44 -9.25 -12.04
N THR A 139 -23.53 -8.48 -12.15
CA THR A 139 -24.73 -8.87 -12.90
C THR A 139 -24.41 -9.02 -14.38
N GLU A 140 -25.26 -9.72 -15.14
CA GLU A 140 -25.05 -9.93 -16.58
C GLU A 140 -24.90 -8.61 -17.36
N LYS A 141 -25.71 -7.60 -17.02
CA LYS A 141 -25.63 -6.25 -17.59
C LYS A 141 -24.31 -5.54 -17.27
N GLU A 142 -23.73 -5.79 -16.10
CA GLU A 142 -22.45 -5.18 -15.71
C GLU A 142 -21.26 -5.86 -16.37
N ARG A 143 -21.35 -7.17 -16.64
CA ARG A 143 -20.30 -7.91 -17.36
C ARG A 143 -20.11 -7.42 -18.80
N THR A 144 -21.17 -6.91 -19.41
CA THR A 144 -21.14 -6.34 -20.77
C THR A 144 -20.93 -4.82 -20.78
N SER A 145 -20.65 -4.20 -19.62
CA SER A 145 -20.41 -2.76 -19.53
C SER A 145 -18.98 -2.40 -19.90
N ASP A 146 -18.83 -1.46 -20.84
CA ASP A 146 -17.52 -0.90 -21.25
C ASP A 146 -17.00 0.21 -20.32
N THR A 147 -17.54 0.34 -19.11
CA THR A 147 -17.04 1.34 -18.16
C THR A 147 -15.76 0.86 -17.49
N ALA A 148 -14.78 1.76 -17.32
CA ALA A 148 -13.45 1.41 -16.81
C ALA A 148 -13.50 0.66 -15.46
N TYR A 149 -14.26 1.16 -14.49
CA TYR A 149 -14.41 0.52 -13.18
C TYR A 149 -15.01 -0.90 -13.25
N GLN A 150 -15.89 -1.17 -14.23
CA GLN A 150 -16.43 -2.52 -14.47
C GLN A 150 -15.40 -3.46 -15.12
N GLN A 151 -14.63 -2.94 -16.08
CA GLN A 151 -13.53 -3.68 -16.71
C GLN A 151 -12.43 -4.00 -15.69
N ILE A 152 -12.03 -3.05 -14.84
CA ILE A 152 -11.07 -3.27 -13.74
C ILE A 152 -11.57 -4.38 -12.80
N ARG A 153 -12.84 -4.32 -12.35
CA ARG A 153 -13.42 -5.38 -11.54
C ARG A 153 -13.34 -6.75 -12.23
N THR A 154 -13.74 -6.81 -13.49
CA THR A 154 -13.71 -8.05 -14.28
C THR A 154 -12.30 -8.61 -14.39
N LEU A 155 -11.30 -7.76 -14.64
CA LEU A 155 -9.90 -8.15 -14.71
C LEU A 155 -9.40 -8.69 -13.36
N LEU A 156 -9.63 -7.96 -12.26
CA LEU A 156 -9.21 -8.40 -10.92
C LEU A 156 -9.88 -9.72 -10.52
N GLN A 157 -11.15 -9.91 -10.84
CA GLN A 157 -11.86 -11.18 -10.58
C GLN A 157 -11.32 -12.33 -11.45
N ALA A 158 -11.05 -12.09 -12.74
CA ALA A 158 -10.43 -13.08 -13.63
C ALA A 158 -9.00 -13.44 -13.16
N GLY A 159 -8.28 -12.47 -12.60
CA GLY A 159 -6.98 -12.66 -11.97
C GLY A 159 -7.04 -13.30 -10.59
N ASN A 160 -8.21 -13.74 -10.09
CA ASN A 160 -8.40 -14.29 -8.74
C ASN A 160 -7.78 -13.39 -7.65
N VAL A 161 -7.97 -12.08 -7.74
CA VAL A 161 -7.56 -11.14 -6.69
C VAL A 161 -8.56 -11.24 -5.54
N GLN A 162 -8.06 -11.60 -4.35
CA GLN A 162 -8.89 -12.02 -3.21
C GLN A 162 -8.96 -10.95 -2.13
N PHE A 163 -8.00 -10.04 -2.09
CA PHE A 163 -7.89 -9.02 -1.05
C PHE A 163 -7.64 -7.64 -1.65
N MET A 164 -7.97 -6.60 -0.89
CA MET A 164 -7.59 -5.22 -1.14
C MET A 164 -6.89 -4.64 0.08
N ILE A 165 -5.80 -3.90 -0.11
CA ILE A 165 -5.20 -3.06 0.94
C ILE A 165 -5.57 -1.60 0.70
N GLY A 166 -6.13 -0.94 1.72
CA GLY A 166 -6.35 0.51 1.73
C GLY A 166 -5.10 1.28 2.15
N GLU A 167 -4.24 1.63 1.20
CA GLU A 167 -2.99 2.38 1.45
C GLU A 167 -3.29 3.82 1.88
N GLY A 168 -4.36 4.43 1.38
CA GLY A 168 -4.76 5.79 1.74
C GLY A 168 -5.09 5.93 3.23
N SER A 169 -5.84 4.98 3.77
CA SER A 169 -6.15 4.93 5.21
C SER A 169 -4.92 4.64 6.06
N ILE A 170 -3.98 3.80 5.59
CA ILE A 170 -2.70 3.57 6.26
C ILE A 170 -1.92 4.87 6.35
N LYS A 171 -1.75 5.59 5.23
CA LYS A 171 -1.07 6.88 5.17
C LYS A 171 -1.71 7.90 6.10
N ARG A 172 -3.05 7.98 6.11
CA ARG A 172 -3.75 8.86 7.05
C ARG A 172 -3.38 8.56 8.51
N ASN A 173 -3.48 7.30 8.94
CA ASN A 173 -3.19 6.93 10.31
C ASN A 173 -1.70 7.06 10.67
N LEU A 174 -0.80 6.92 9.69
CA LEU A 174 0.62 7.26 9.87
C LEU A 174 0.83 8.75 10.11
N LEU A 175 0.10 9.65 9.43
CA LEU A 175 0.18 11.08 9.71
C LEU A 175 -0.49 11.43 11.05
N GLU A 176 -1.59 10.79 11.40
CA GLU A 176 -2.32 11.07 12.65
C GLU A 176 -1.55 10.60 13.89
N HIS A 177 -1.00 9.38 13.84
CA HIS A 177 -0.45 8.68 15.00
C HIS A 177 1.04 8.39 14.91
N GLY A 178 1.65 8.48 13.72
CA GLY A 178 3.04 8.07 13.49
C GLY A 178 4.09 8.85 14.28
N GLY A 179 3.72 9.96 14.92
CA GLY A 179 4.66 10.81 15.67
C GLY A 179 5.44 11.77 14.78
N PHE A 180 4.98 12.03 13.56
CA PHE A 180 5.54 13.07 12.71
C PHE A 180 5.22 14.46 13.27
N THR A 181 6.17 15.39 13.18
CA THR A 181 5.90 16.81 13.46
C THR A 181 5.11 17.45 12.31
N PRO A 182 4.41 18.58 12.53
CA PRO A 182 3.69 19.27 11.45
C PRO A 182 4.56 19.56 10.21
N ASP A 183 5.81 20.02 10.43
CA ASP A 183 6.80 20.27 9.37
C ASP A 183 7.15 18.99 8.58
N GLN A 184 7.29 17.85 9.26
CA GLN A 184 7.56 16.57 8.61
C GLN A 184 6.37 16.11 7.78
N MET A 185 5.15 16.28 8.30
CA MET A 185 3.93 15.98 7.54
C MET A 185 3.82 16.86 6.28
N ASP A 186 4.11 18.16 6.38
CA ASP A 186 4.11 19.08 5.23
C ASP A 186 5.15 18.67 4.18
N PHE A 187 6.30 18.18 4.63
CA PHE A 187 7.32 17.63 3.74
C PHE A 187 6.85 16.36 3.04
N LEU A 188 6.37 15.36 3.79
CA LEU A 188 5.91 14.07 3.27
C LEU A 188 4.76 14.20 2.27
N LEU A 189 3.95 15.25 2.39
CA LEU A 189 2.81 15.50 1.51
C LEU A 189 3.16 16.31 0.26
N ASN A 190 4.37 16.84 0.13
CA ASN A 190 4.80 17.58 -1.07
C ASN A 190 5.59 16.71 -2.06
N GLU A 191 5.91 17.27 -3.23
CA GLU A 191 6.59 16.53 -4.31
C GLU A 191 7.97 15.98 -3.90
N LYS A 192 8.67 16.62 -2.96
CA LYS A 192 10.00 16.20 -2.51
C LYS A 192 9.94 15.06 -1.49
N GLY A 193 8.90 15.01 -0.66
CA GLY A 193 8.75 14.00 0.38
C GLY A 193 7.81 12.84 0.03
N GLY A 194 7.00 12.97 -1.03
CA GLY A 194 6.00 11.97 -1.40
C GLY A 194 6.57 10.57 -1.59
N SER A 195 7.74 10.44 -2.24
CA SER A 195 8.40 9.14 -2.41
C SER A 195 8.80 8.49 -1.08
N SER A 196 9.29 9.29 -0.13
CA SER A 196 9.65 8.80 1.20
C SER A 196 8.43 8.36 2.00
N PHE A 197 7.29 9.01 1.77
CA PHE A 197 6.05 8.63 2.40
C PHE A 197 5.48 7.33 1.82
N CYS A 198 5.51 7.15 0.49
CA CYS A 198 5.14 5.89 -0.15
C CYS A 198 6.00 4.73 0.36
N GLN A 199 7.33 4.92 0.47
CA GLN A 199 8.24 3.90 1.03
C GLN A 199 7.91 3.55 2.48
N THR A 200 7.52 4.55 3.29
CA THR A 200 7.08 4.32 4.67
C THR A 200 5.78 3.53 4.73
N ALA A 201 4.79 3.87 3.91
CA ALA A 201 3.54 3.12 3.83
C ALA A 201 3.77 1.69 3.32
N GLU A 202 4.62 1.51 2.32
CA GLU A 202 4.98 0.20 1.78
C GLU A 202 5.63 -0.70 2.83
N PHE A 203 6.55 -0.16 3.64
CA PHE A 203 7.14 -0.90 4.74
C PHE A 203 6.08 -1.45 5.70
N VAL A 204 5.11 -0.60 6.06
CA VAL A 204 4.00 -0.93 6.96
C VAL A 204 3.08 -1.98 6.32
N MET A 205 2.74 -1.82 5.04
CA MET A 205 1.94 -2.80 4.29
C MET A 205 2.63 -4.17 4.23
N ASN A 206 3.95 -4.21 4.00
CA ASN A 206 4.70 -5.45 4.01
C ASN A 206 4.72 -6.07 5.41
N ALA A 207 4.92 -5.28 6.48
CA ALA A 207 4.83 -5.80 7.85
C ALA A 207 3.47 -6.50 8.10
N PHE A 208 2.36 -5.93 7.65
CA PHE A 208 1.05 -6.57 7.76
C PHE A 208 0.96 -7.92 7.03
N LYS A 209 1.57 -8.03 5.84
CA LYS A 209 1.62 -9.28 5.05
C LYS A 209 2.43 -10.38 5.73
N PHE A 210 3.42 -10.02 6.54
CA PHE A 210 4.18 -10.94 7.38
C PHE A 210 3.55 -11.17 8.77
N GLY A 211 2.32 -10.68 8.99
CA GLY A 211 1.57 -10.92 10.23
C GLY A 211 2.05 -10.06 11.40
N GLN A 212 2.70 -8.93 11.10
CA GLN A 212 3.22 -8.02 12.11
C GLN A 212 2.26 -6.84 12.30
N ALA A 213 2.35 -6.23 13.47
CA ALA A 213 1.69 -4.97 13.78
C ALA A 213 2.74 -3.85 13.95
N VAL A 214 2.29 -2.61 13.79
CA VAL A 214 3.14 -1.42 13.86
C VAL A 214 2.71 -0.55 15.03
N LYS A 215 3.59 -0.33 15.99
CA LYS A 215 3.37 0.61 17.10
C LYS A 215 4.02 1.95 16.79
N CYS A 216 3.20 2.99 16.82
CA CYS A 216 3.55 4.37 16.52
C CYS A 216 4.00 5.15 17.77
N GLY A 217 4.47 6.39 17.58
CA GLY A 217 5.10 7.20 18.62
C GLY A 217 4.21 7.56 19.83
N ASP A 218 2.90 7.67 19.63
CA ASP A 218 1.90 7.90 20.68
C ASP A 218 1.44 6.61 21.40
N GLY A 219 1.98 5.46 20.97
CA GLY A 219 1.59 4.14 21.46
C GLY A 219 0.41 3.51 20.70
N PHE A 220 -0.17 4.19 19.71
CA PHE A 220 -1.18 3.64 18.82
C PHE A 220 -0.64 2.45 18.02
N GLU A 221 -1.48 1.45 17.78
CA GLU A 221 -1.10 0.24 17.07
C GLU A 221 -1.91 0.09 15.79
N LEU A 222 -1.20 -0.06 14.68
CA LEU A 222 -1.76 -0.38 13.39
C LEU A 222 -1.71 -1.90 13.19
N HIS A 223 -2.86 -2.48 12.92
CA HIS A 223 -3.02 -3.91 12.65
C HIS A 223 -3.51 -4.12 11.22
N GLY A 224 -3.00 -5.15 10.54
CA GLY A 224 -3.28 -5.38 9.12
C GLY A 224 -4.75 -5.67 8.80
N ASP A 225 -5.49 -6.27 9.73
CA ASP A 225 -6.93 -6.57 9.59
C ASP A 225 -7.81 -5.32 9.43
N ALA A 226 -7.36 -4.18 9.94
CA ALA A 226 -8.01 -2.90 9.74
C ALA A 226 -7.90 -2.39 8.29
N TYR A 227 -6.91 -2.84 7.52
CA TYR A 227 -6.60 -2.29 6.19
C TYR A 227 -6.69 -3.32 5.06
N ILE A 228 -6.55 -4.61 5.36
CA ILE A 228 -6.68 -5.72 4.41
C ILE A 228 -8.14 -6.17 4.38
N LYS A 229 -8.84 -5.89 3.28
CA LYS A 229 -10.25 -6.23 3.07
C LYS A 229 -10.36 -7.44 2.17
N ALA A 230 -11.13 -8.45 2.59
CA ALA A 230 -11.50 -9.56 1.73
C ALA A 230 -12.46 -9.07 0.64
N ILE A 231 -12.08 -9.25 -0.63
CA ILE A 231 -12.91 -9.04 -1.81
C ILE A 231 -13.26 -10.37 -2.51
N GLY A 232 -12.80 -11.49 -1.95
CA GLY A 232 -13.20 -12.85 -2.30
C GLY A 232 -13.70 -13.63 -1.08
N PRO A 233 -13.94 -14.95 -1.23
CA PRO A 233 -14.41 -15.80 -0.13
C PRO A 233 -13.30 -16.22 0.86
N ALA A 234 -12.03 -15.95 0.53
CA ALA A 234 -10.89 -16.38 1.33
C ALA A 234 -10.67 -15.46 2.55
N HIS A 235 -10.07 -16.03 3.60
CA HIS A 235 -9.50 -15.27 4.70
C HIS A 235 -8.05 -14.96 4.41
N PHE A 236 -7.61 -13.75 4.76
CA PHE A 236 -6.21 -13.38 4.58
C PHE A 236 -5.34 -14.14 5.57
N ILE A 237 -4.30 -14.79 5.07
CA ILE A 237 -3.32 -15.50 5.87
C ILE A 237 -1.98 -14.82 5.65
N PRO A 238 -1.29 -14.32 6.69
CA PRO A 238 0.04 -13.78 6.51
C PRO A 238 1.01 -14.82 5.92
N GLY A 239 1.86 -14.38 4.98
CA GLY A 239 2.80 -15.21 4.25
C GLY A 239 4.25 -15.05 4.75
N ASP A 240 5.12 -15.95 4.32
CA ASP A 240 6.58 -15.85 4.50
C ASP A 240 7.29 -15.26 3.28
N VAL A 241 6.55 -14.99 2.20
CA VAL A 241 7.00 -14.29 1.00
C VAL A 241 5.98 -13.22 0.58
N SER A 242 6.46 -12.02 0.24
CA SER A 242 5.64 -10.93 -0.32
C SER A 242 6.31 -10.40 -1.59
N THR A 243 5.60 -10.49 -2.72
CA THR A 243 6.05 -10.00 -4.02
C THR A 243 5.20 -8.80 -4.43
N VAL A 244 5.84 -7.67 -4.71
CA VAL A 244 5.17 -6.46 -5.20
C VAL A 244 5.45 -6.24 -6.68
N LEU A 245 4.40 -6.07 -7.47
CA LEU A 245 4.49 -5.83 -8.91
C LEU A 245 4.39 -4.33 -9.23
N TYR A 246 5.45 -3.77 -9.82
CA TYR A 246 5.55 -2.38 -10.23
C TYR A 246 5.72 -2.23 -11.75
N PRO A 247 5.33 -1.08 -12.32
CA PRO A 247 5.81 -0.65 -13.62
C PRO A 247 7.34 -0.59 -13.68
N SER A 248 7.92 -0.79 -14.87
CA SER A 248 9.37 -0.84 -15.10
C SER A 248 10.15 0.36 -14.55
N PHE A 249 9.56 1.56 -14.56
CA PHE A 249 10.24 2.78 -14.11
C PHE A 249 10.56 2.78 -12.61
N TYR A 250 9.90 1.94 -11.80
CA TYR A 250 10.25 1.77 -10.39
C TYR A 250 11.56 1.02 -10.16
N LYS A 251 12.11 0.36 -11.18
CA LYS A 251 13.39 -0.35 -11.09
C LYS A 251 14.51 0.54 -10.56
N GLU A 252 14.54 1.81 -10.95
CA GLU A 252 15.56 2.76 -10.48
C GLU A 252 15.34 3.14 -9.01
N VAL A 253 14.08 3.21 -8.56
CA VAL A 253 13.71 3.53 -7.17
C VAL A 253 14.12 2.42 -6.20
N TYR A 254 14.04 1.15 -6.64
CA TYR A 254 14.37 -0.02 -5.82
C TYR A 254 15.72 -0.67 -6.22
N ASN A 255 16.59 0.06 -6.92
CA ASN A 255 17.93 -0.45 -7.19
C ASN A 255 18.68 -0.67 -5.86
N GLU A 256 19.06 -1.91 -5.56
CA GLU A 256 19.65 -2.30 -4.27
C GLU A 256 20.97 -1.56 -3.95
N THR A 257 21.72 -1.14 -4.97
CA THR A 257 22.99 -0.41 -4.79
C THR A 257 22.79 1.01 -4.28
N ASP A 258 21.68 1.66 -4.65
CA ASP A 258 21.49 3.10 -4.48
C ASP A 258 20.28 3.45 -3.59
N SER A 259 19.29 2.57 -3.56
CA SER A 259 18.05 2.80 -2.82
C SER A 259 18.26 2.66 -1.32
N ARG A 260 18.15 3.79 -0.61
CA ARG A 260 18.28 3.84 0.85
C ARG A 260 17.15 3.09 1.56
N TYR A 261 15.97 3.04 0.94
CA TYR A 261 14.86 2.23 1.42
C TYR A 261 15.21 0.75 1.32
N VAL A 262 15.70 0.27 0.16
CA VAL A 262 16.05 -1.15 0.00
C VAL A 262 17.17 -1.56 0.96
N LYS A 263 18.16 -0.70 1.21
CA LYS A 263 19.19 -0.95 2.25
C LYS A 263 18.60 -1.09 3.65
N ALA A 264 17.56 -0.33 3.98
CA ALA A 264 16.89 -0.44 5.27
C ALA A 264 16.05 -1.72 5.37
N ILE A 265 15.27 -2.07 4.35
CA ILE A 265 14.41 -3.27 4.40
C ILE A 265 15.25 -4.57 4.38
N THR A 266 16.38 -4.57 3.68
CA THR A 266 17.24 -5.76 3.55
C THR A 266 17.97 -6.15 4.83
N ASN A 267 17.94 -5.34 5.89
CA ASN A 267 18.39 -5.76 7.20
C ASN A 267 17.42 -6.75 7.88
N VAL A 268 16.13 -6.68 7.53
CA VAL A 268 15.05 -7.47 8.16
C VAL A 268 14.35 -8.43 7.19
N PHE A 269 14.54 -8.23 5.89
CA PHE A 269 14.08 -9.13 4.83
C PHE A 269 15.24 -9.56 3.94
N HIS A 270 15.13 -10.74 3.33
CA HIS A 270 15.84 -11.03 2.09
C HIS A 270 15.08 -10.37 0.94
N SER A 271 15.78 -9.69 0.04
CA SER A 271 15.19 -9.13 -1.19
C SER A 271 15.67 -9.88 -2.42
N ALA A 272 14.79 -10.01 -3.40
CA ALA A 272 15.13 -10.40 -4.76
C ALA A 272 14.32 -9.55 -5.73
N ALA A 273 14.95 -9.10 -6.81
CA ALA A 273 14.30 -8.26 -7.81
C ALA A 273 14.44 -8.85 -9.20
N HIS A 274 13.35 -8.85 -9.97
CA HIS A 274 13.34 -9.34 -11.35
C HIS A 274 12.46 -8.47 -12.24
N THR A 275 12.79 -8.41 -13.54
CA THR A 275 11.94 -7.75 -14.54
C THR A 275 11.41 -8.81 -15.50
N HIS A 276 10.09 -8.90 -15.59
CA HIS A 276 9.39 -9.79 -16.52
C HIS A 276 9.52 -9.29 -17.96
N SER A 277 9.34 -10.18 -18.93
CA SER A 277 9.43 -9.86 -20.36
C SER A 277 8.42 -8.80 -20.82
N ASN A 278 7.29 -8.65 -20.11
CA ASN A 278 6.29 -7.61 -20.38
C ASN A 278 6.60 -6.25 -19.72
N GLY A 279 7.78 -6.11 -19.10
CA GLY A 279 8.24 -4.87 -18.46
C GLY A 279 7.77 -4.68 -17.01
N ILE A 280 7.06 -5.63 -16.41
CA ILE A 280 6.74 -5.53 -14.98
C ILE A 280 7.99 -5.81 -14.14
N PHE A 281 8.32 -4.89 -13.24
CA PHE A 281 9.34 -5.07 -12.22
C PHE A 281 8.71 -5.70 -10.97
N ALA A 282 9.31 -6.76 -10.46
CA ALA A 282 8.85 -7.45 -9.27
C ALA A 282 9.92 -7.37 -8.19
N LEU A 283 9.52 -6.94 -7.00
CA LEU A 283 10.34 -6.94 -5.79
C LEU A 283 9.77 -7.98 -4.83
N THR A 284 10.54 -9.03 -4.57
CA THR A 284 10.19 -10.12 -3.67
C THR A 284 10.91 -9.93 -2.34
N LEU A 285 10.17 -10.01 -1.24
CA LEU A 285 10.68 -9.96 0.12
C LEU A 285 10.40 -11.29 0.81
N THR A 286 11.38 -11.81 1.56
CA THR A 286 11.24 -13.01 2.39
C THR A 286 11.69 -12.69 3.82
N GLY A 287 10.93 -13.14 4.82
CA GLY A 287 11.26 -12.92 6.24
C GLY A 287 12.64 -13.48 6.62
N LYS A 288 13.40 -12.75 7.45
CA LYS A 288 14.66 -13.21 8.06
C LYS A 288 14.47 -13.82 9.44
#